data_AF-A0A3M6TX56-F1
#
_entry.id   AF-A0A3M6TX56-F1
#
_cell.length_a   1.000
_cell.length_b   1.000
_cell.length_c   1.000
_cell.angle_alpha   90.00
_cell.angle_beta   90.00
_cell.angle_gamma   90.00
#
_symmetry.space_group_name_H-M   'P 1'
#
loop_
_entity.id
_entity.type
_entity.pdbx_description
1 polymer ?
#
loop_
_entity_poly.entity_id
_entity_poly.type
_entity_poly.pdbx_seq_one_letter_code
_entity_poly.pdbx_strand_id
1 'polypeptide(L)'
;LLYHFLSWISYRVTSFLVNASREKTKVQKEIQVIRHRLDILREQQSKHLIDLQKLMDNTVHEAVKTLIEHLKSDGVRERFSNWPEDEVPKTYDEWKINQILQKKLRDFIDEWEEDHFKNDKESLVQQIRHSFEFFEAQLRSLRGSVTGGFLSVPGIDPLPESVSFLGRVFVKISWLFHNWFSSYSKPQFLLSMASSWKELEKSYQWCYSDKHDAMKNLSVKYLSEASKESILKPFVKGSLKEAEQYLTKIETLIPEQIEADKRLVEELSGEKRSKEEIKRTYRPILDSALNIREKVAFFGLTEAGAADICSEWLNWNQGSYNRGAGEFPTVHRAKMTRHGEEQAVALKVFQKVCPAKTASRVIQEANQLSKLDHPNLVKFYGTAVENENDDVKAILVMELCKGNLEEHFEFYPTTVPGFTDNRKDILQAFKWVIEICSALDYIHSVALVHRDLKLKKILLSEDNTVKLYDVNVSKEVDSSTGEFKGTPRYMAPEVFRSELNDSKADIYSFGIMLWEIWFGRRAFGDTHFDSSDPQDFFNFVGKGSRPNDVEYLKKPPLPWKELMEECWDEDPKKRPTAKKCEQTVSKLSNEWRG
;
A
#
# COMPACT_ATOMS: atom_id res chain seq x y z
N LEU A 1 10.24 -15.37 -2.93
CA LEU A 1 11.62 -15.34 -3.48
C LEU A 1 11.66 -15.48 -5.01
N LEU A 2 11.22 -16.61 -5.60
CA LEU A 2 11.26 -16.82 -7.06
C LEU A 2 10.53 -15.74 -7.88
N TYR A 3 9.33 -15.34 -7.48
CA TYR A 3 8.57 -14.28 -8.15
C TYR A 3 9.32 -12.93 -8.18
N HIS A 4 10.00 -12.58 -7.08
CA HIS A 4 10.82 -11.36 -6.99
C HIS A 4 12.05 -11.44 -7.90
N PHE A 5 12.72 -12.58 -7.93
CA PHE A 5 13.85 -12.82 -8.81
C PHE A 5 13.46 -12.67 -10.29
N LEU A 6 12.31 -13.22 -10.69
CA LEU A 6 11.78 -13.09 -12.06
C LEU A 6 11.37 -11.66 -12.40
N SER A 7 10.88 -10.89 -11.42
CA SER A 7 10.56 -9.47 -11.59
C SER A 7 11.83 -8.64 -11.83
N TRP A 8 12.92 -8.95 -11.11
CA TRP A 8 14.24 -8.35 -11.32
C TRP A 8 14.82 -8.64 -12.70
N ILE A 9 14.72 -9.89 -13.16
CA ILE A 9 15.12 -10.25 -14.53
C ILE A 9 14.29 -9.44 -15.54
N SER A 10 12.97 -9.42 -15.38
CA SER A 10 12.08 -8.72 -16.30
C SER A 10 12.38 -7.22 -16.38
N TYR A 11 12.64 -6.58 -15.24
CA TYR A 11 13.07 -5.17 -15.16
C TYR A 11 14.38 -4.92 -15.90
N ARG A 12 15.41 -5.70 -15.58
CA ARG A 12 16.75 -5.53 -16.18
C ARG A 12 16.70 -5.72 -17.70
N VAL A 13 16.05 -6.78 -18.15
CA VAL A 13 15.93 -7.13 -19.57
C VAL A 13 15.13 -6.07 -20.34
N THR A 14 14.03 -5.59 -19.77
CA THR A 14 13.22 -4.50 -20.37
C THR A 14 14.00 -3.20 -20.47
N SER A 15 14.83 -2.89 -19.47
CA SER A 15 15.67 -1.70 -19.48
C SER A 15 16.59 -1.66 -20.70
N PHE A 16 17.21 -2.79 -21.06
CA PHE A 16 18.00 -2.89 -22.30
C PHE A 16 17.12 -2.76 -23.55
N LEU A 17 15.97 -3.43 -23.62
CA LEU A 17 15.09 -3.42 -24.79
C LEU A 17 14.51 -2.04 -25.11
N VAL A 18 14.07 -1.31 -24.07
CA VAL A 18 13.51 0.03 -24.21
C VAL A 18 14.60 1.02 -24.64
N ASN A 19 15.74 1.02 -23.95
CA ASN A 19 16.80 1.98 -24.25
C ASN A 19 17.50 1.71 -25.58
N ALA A 20 17.44 0.48 -26.12
CA ALA A 20 17.92 0.16 -27.46
C ALA A 20 17.20 0.92 -28.59
N SER A 21 15.98 1.42 -28.34
CA SER A 21 15.19 2.16 -29.33
C SER A 21 15.27 3.68 -29.15
N ARG A 22 16.01 4.18 -28.16
CA ARG A 22 16.07 5.59 -27.77
C ARG A 22 17.36 6.24 -28.27
N GLU A 23 17.32 7.57 -28.43
CA GLU A 23 18.50 8.33 -28.83
C GLU A 23 19.59 8.27 -27.75
N LYS A 24 20.82 7.87 -28.12
CA LYS A 24 21.93 7.61 -27.17
C LYS A 24 22.26 8.82 -26.30
N THR A 25 22.26 10.02 -26.87
CA THR A 25 22.54 11.29 -26.18
C THR A 25 21.49 11.61 -25.11
N LYS A 26 20.20 11.35 -25.39
CA LYS A 26 19.09 11.51 -24.44
C LYS A 26 19.20 10.48 -23.30
N VAL A 27 19.44 9.22 -23.64
CA VAL A 27 19.64 8.13 -22.67
C VAL A 27 20.81 8.43 -21.72
N GLN A 28 21.94 8.92 -22.23
CA GLN A 28 23.10 9.26 -21.39
C GLN A 28 22.81 10.40 -20.39
N LYS A 29 22.09 11.45 -20.82
CA LYS A 29 21.69 12.54 -19.93
C LYS A 29 20.76 12.05 -18.82
N GLU A 30 19.76 11.24 -19.17
CA GLU A 30 18.83 10.67 -18.18
C GLU A 30 19.53 9.72 -17.20
N ILE A 31 20.44 8.89 -17.69
CA ILE A 31 21.27 8.01 -16.86
C ILE A 31 22.06 8.81 -15.82
N GLN A 32 22.64 9.96 -16.20
CA GLN A 32 23.35 10.83 -15.25
C GLN A 32 22.42 11.39 -14.17
N VAL A 33 21.21 11.82 -14.55
CA VAL A 33 20.19 12.29 -13.60
C VAL A 33 19.78 11.18 -12.62
N ILE A 34 19.54 9.96 -13.13
CA ILE A 34 19.15 8.81 -12.31
C ILE A 34 20.27 8.45 -11.34
N ARG A 35 21.53 8.41 -11.79
CA ARG A 35 22.68 8.14 -10.94
C ARG A 35 22.79 9.15 -9.80
N HIS A 36 22.68 10.44 -10.12
CA HIS A 36 22.72 11.49 -9.12
C HIS A 36 21.58 11.37 -8.09
N ARG A 37 20.36 11.01 -8.54
CA ARG A 37 19.24 10.78 -7.62
C ARG A 37 19.45 9.54 -6.74
N LEU A 38 20.07 8.48 -7.25
CA LEU A 38 20.44 7.30 -6.45
C LEU A 38 21.49 7.64 -5.37
N ASP A 39 22.41 8.56 -5.65
CA ASP A 39 23.37 9.07 -4.65
C ASP A 39 22.65 9.84 -3.53
N ILE A 40 21.79 10.78 -3.90
CA ILE A 40 20.97 11.54 -2.93
C ILE A 40 20.12 10.59 -2.08
N LEU A 41 19.49 9.59 -2.70
CA LEU A 41 18.64 8.63 -1.99
C LEU A 41 19.43 7.81 -0.97
N ARG A 42 20.68 7.46 -1.29
CA ARG A 42 21.58 6.75 -0.37
C ARG A 42 21.94 7.61 0.83
N GLU A 43 22.25 8.89 0.62
CA GLU A 43 22.53 9.84 1.71
C GLU A 43 21.31 10.05 2.62
N GLN A 44 20.13 10.21 2.02
CA GLN A 44 18.86 10.33 2.74
C GLN A 44 18.56 9.08 3.57
N GLN A 45 18.74 7.89 2.98
CA GLN A 45 18.56 6.61 3.67
C GLN A 45 19.48 6.49 4.88
N SER A 46 20.77 6.83 4.73
CA SER A 46 21.74 6.75 5.84
C SER A 46 21.37 7.69 6.99
N LYS A 47 20.95 8.92 6.67
CA LYS A 47 20.53 9.90 7.69
C LYS A 47 19.26 9.46 8.41
N HIS A 48 18.22 9.06 7.66
CA HIS A 48 16.96 8.61 8.24
C HIS A 48 17.13 7.34 9.08
N LEU A 49 18.00 6.42 8.68
CA LEU A 49 18.25 5.19 9.45
C LEU A 49 18.75 5.51 10.86
N ILE A 50 19.66 6.48 11.00
CA ILE A 50 20.17 6.92 12.31
C ILE A 50 19.04 7.48 13.17
N ASP A 51 18.18 8.32 12.59
CA ASP A 51 17.05 8.93 13.30
C ASP A 51 16.03 7.86 13.75
N LEU A 52 15.74 6.87 12.89
CA LEU A 52 14.83 5.77 13.20
C LEU A 52 15.39 4.80 14.26
N GLN A 53 16.70 4.49 14.21
CA GLN A 53 17.37 3.69 15.23
C GLN A 53 17.32 4.40 16.60
N LYS A 54 17.59 5.70 16.63
CA LYS A 54 17.48 6.51 17.84
C LYS A 54 16.05 6.54 18.39
N LEU A 55 15.06 6.66 17.50
CA LEU A 55 13.64 6.61 17.88
C LEU A 55 13.27 5.26 18.51
N MET A 56 13.71 4.15 17.90
CA MET A 56 13.52 2.80 18.43
C MET A 56 14.16 2.65 19.81
N ASP A 57 15.43 3.05 19.97
CA ASP A 57 16.15 2.94 21.24
C ASP A 57 15.50 3.79 22.35
N ASN A 58 15.05 5.00 22.04
CA ASN A 58 14.32 5.86 22.98
C ASN A 58 12.99 5.23 23.39
N THR A 59 12.24 4.66 22.45
CA THR A 59 10.95 4.01 22.72
C THR A 59 11.15 2.80 23.62
N VAL A 60 12.16 1.97 23.36
CA VAL A 60 12.53 0.85 24.22
C VAL A 60 12.92 1.34 25.61
N HIS A 61 13.71 2.42 25.72
CA HIS A 61 14.13 2.97 27.00
C HIS A 61 12.94 3.43 27.84
N GLU A 62 12.03 4.22 27.28
CA GLU A 62 10.88 4.73 28.01
C GLU A 62 9.88 3.63 28.37
N ALA A 63 9.63 2.67 27.46
CA ALA A 63 8.78 1.52 27.71
C ALA A 63 9.32 0.63 28.85
N VAL A 64 10.63 0.38 28.88
CA VAL A 64 11.24 -0.40 29.97
C VAL A 64 11.16 0.37 31.29
N LYS A 65 11.43 1.67 31.27
CA LYS A 65 11.37 2.52 32.47
C LYS A 65 9.96 2.55 33.07
N THR A 66 8.95 2.84 32.24
CA THR A 66 7.55 2.90 32.66
C THR A 66 7.03 1.53 33.11
N LEU A 67 7.45 0.43 32.47
CA LEU A 67 7.12 -0.92 32.91
C LEU A 67 7.75 -1.26 34.27
N ILE A 68 9.01 -0.87 34.51
CA ILE A 68 9.66 -1.04 35.82
C ILE A 68 8.90 -0.27 36.91
N GLU A 69 8.49 0.97 36.64
CA GLU A 69 7.71 1.80 37.56
C GLU A 69 6.33 1.16 37.84
N HIS A 70 5.66 0.66 36.80
CA HIS A 70 4.36 -0.03 36.92
C HIS A 70 4.47 -1.29 37.78
N LEU A 71 5.42 -2.19 37.50
CA LEU A 71 5.61 -3.44 38.25
C LEU A 71 6.05 -3.19 39.71
N LYS A 72 6.70 -2.06 40.00
CA LYS A 72 7.08 -1.65 41.35
C LYS A 72 6.00 -0.86 42.10
N SER A 73 4.89 -0.51 41.44
CA SER A 73 3.81 0.23 42.09
C SER A 73 3.16 -0.58 43.21
N ASP A 74 2.73 0.10 44.29
CA ASP A 74 2.14 -0.57 45.44
C ASP A 74 0.88 -1.37 45.06
N GLY A 75 0.06 -0.83 44.15
CA GLY A 75 -1.14 -1.51 43.65
C GLY A 75 -0.83 -2.82 42.90
N VAL A 76 0.19 -2.83 42.03
CA VAL A 76 0.61 -4.06 41.33
C VAL A 76 1.23 -5.04 42.30
N ARG A 77 2.06 -4.59 43.25
CA ARG A 77 2.67 -5.46 44.27
C ARG A 77 1.60 -6.13 45.14
N GLU A 78 0.56 -5.41 45.54
CA GLU A 78 -0.54 -5.96 46.32
C GLU A 78 -1.35 -6.98 45.50
N ARG A 79 -1.78 -6.62 44.29
CA ARG A 79 -2.54 -7.54 43.41
C ARG A 79 -1.73 -8.78 43.02
N PHE A 80 -0.43 -8.63 42.73
CA PHE A 80 0.45 -9.73 42.34
C PHE A 80 0.70 -10.71 43.49
N SER A 81 0.81 -10.20 44.72
CA SER A 81 1.05 -11.00 45.92
C SER A 81 -0.21 -11.55 46.60
N ASN A 82 -1.41 -11.16 46.14
CA ASN A 82 -2.68 -11.70 46.58
C ASN A 82 -2.99 -13.05 45.91
N TRP A 83 -3.39 -14.06 46.68
CA TRP A 83 -3.66 -15.41 46.19
C TRP A 83 -5.04 -15.92 46.64
N PRO A 84 -5.95 -16.25 45.71
CA PRO A 84 -7.14 -17.04 46.03
C PRO A 84 -6.76 -18.43 46.56
N GLU A 85 -7.57 -19.02 47.45
CA GLU A 85 -7.29 -20.35 48.04
C GLU A 85 -7.17 -21.46 46.97
N ASP A 86 -7.87 -21.32 45.85
CA ASP A 86 -7.89 -22.26 44.73
C ASP A 86 -6.66 -22.15 43.82
N GLU A 87 -5.94 -21.03 43.85
CA GLU A 87 -4.72 -20.80 43.05
C GLU A 87 -3.43 -21.23 43.76
N VAL A 88 -3.45 -21.40 45.08
CA VAL A 88 -2.28 -21.82 45.86
C VAL A 88 -1.99 -23.31 45.65
N PRO A 89 -0.80 -23.71 45.17
CA PRO A 89 -0.47 -25.12 44.94
C PRO A 89 -0.56 -25.96 46.23
N LYS A 90 -1.22 -27.12 46.14
CA LYS A 90 -1.38 -28.03 47.30
C LYS A 90 -0.05 -28.66 47.74
N THR A 91 0.87 -28.88 46.81
CA THR A 91 2.20 -29.47 47.02
C THR A 91 3.28 -28.55 46.46
N TYR A 92 4.47 -28.55 47.07
CA TYR A 92 5.61 -27.80 46.54
C TYR A 92 6.06 -28.43 45.22
N ASP A 93 5.93 -27.68 44.14
CA ASP A 93 6.45 -28.00 42.82
C ASP A 93 6.99 -26.71 42.22
N GLU A 94 8.31 -26.56 42.23
CA GLU A 94 9.01 -25.36 41.78
C GLU A 94 8.67 -25.01 40.34
N TRP A 95 8.57 -26.02 39.46
CA TRP A 95 8.24 -25.81 38.05
C TRP A 95 6.82 -25.27 37.91
N LYS A 96 5.86 -25.86 38.63
CA LYS A 96 4.46 -25.44 38.60
C LYS A 96 4.26 -24.05 39.21
N ILE A 97 4.93 -23.76 40.32
CA ILE A 97 4.90 -22.43 40.96
C ILE A 97 5.47 -21.37 40.02
N ASN A 98 6.60 -21.64 39.38
CA ASN A 98 7.21 -20.72 38.42
C ASN A 98 6.28 -20.46 37.22
N GLN A 99 5.59 -21.49 36.71
CA GLN A 99 4.61 -21.30 35.64
C GLN A 99 3.44 -20.41 36.04
N ILE A 100 2.90 -20.57 37.25
CA ILE A 100 1.80 -19.77 37.75
C ILE A 100 2.24 -18.30 37.90
N LEU A 101 3.40 -18.06 38.50
CA LEU A 101 3.97 -16.71 38.64
C LEU A 101 4.29 -16.06 37.29
N GLN A 102 4.82 -16.82 36.33
CA GLN A 102 5.05 -16.34 34.96
C GLN A 102 3.76 -15.96 34.25
N LYS A 103 2.72 -16.78 34.39
CA LYS A 103 1.41 -16.48 33.82
C LYS A 103 0.86 -15.20 34.42
N LYS A 104 0.87 -15.08 35.75
CA LYS A 104 0.40 -13.88 36.44
C LYS A 104 1.18 -12.64 36.01
N LEU A 105 2.52 -12.72 35.90
CA LEU A 105 3.35 -11.60 35.47
C LEU A 105 3.00 -11.17 34.04
N ARG A 106 2.74 -12.13 33.16
CA ARG A 106 2.30 -11.86 31.79
C ARG A 106 0.97 -11.09 31.79
N ASP A 107 0.00 -11.52 32.58
CA ASP A 107 -1.32 -10.87 32.64
C ASP A 107 -1.18 -9.38 33.04
N PHE A 108 -0.29 -9.04 33.98
CA PHE A 108 0.01 -7.63 34.33
C PHE A 108 0.76 -6.86 33.25
N ILE A 109 1.70 -7.51 32.55
CA ILE A 109 2.42 -6.88 31.44
C ILE A 109 1.47 -6.62 30.27
N ASP A 110 0.55 -7.54 29.98
CA ASP A 110 -0.44 -7.42 28.92
C ASP A 110 -1.43 -6.28 29.24
N GLU A 111 -1.87 -6.15 30.50
CA GLU A 111 -2.68 -5.01 30.99
C GLU A 111 -1.93 -3.68 30.81
N TRP A 112 -0.66 -3.62 31.22
CA TRP A 112 0.18 -2.43 31.02
C TRP A 112 0.42 -2.10 29.54
N GLU A 113 0.64 -3.10 28.69
CA GLU A 113 0.89 -2.89 27.26
C GLU A 113 -0.31 -2.23 26.60
N GLU A 114 -1.53 -2.70 26.89
CA GLU A 114 -2.77 -2.12 26.37
C GLU A 114 -2.99 -0.68 26.85
N ASP A 115 -2.73 -0.40 28.13
CA ASP A 115 -3.03 0.92 28.73
C ASP A 115 -1.97 1.99 28.42
N HIS A 116 -0.70 1.60 28.27
CA HIS A 116 0.43 2.54 28.28
C HIS A 116 1.36 2.45 27.07
N PHE A 117 1.46 1.31 26.39
CA PHE A 117 2.51 1.11 25.37
C PHE A 117 1.97 0.90 23.95
N LYS A 118 0.73 0.42 23.80
CA LYS A 118 0.12 0.07 22.53
C LYS A 118 0.21 1.19 21.49
N ASN A 119 -0.20 2.41 21.86
CA ASN A 119 -0.20 3.55 20.95
C ASN A 119 1.21 3.93 20.49
N ASP A 120 2.19 3.91 21.40
CA ASP A 120 3.59 4.24 21.10
C ASP A 120 4.22 3.17 20.19
N LYS A 121 3.92 1.89 20.46
CA LYS A 121 4.32 0.74 19.64
C LYS A 121 3.74 0.84 18.22
N GLU A 122 2.44 1.07 18.09
CA GLU A 122 1.76 1.19 16.79
C GLU A 122 2.31 2.39 16.00
N SER A 123 2.49 3.53 16.66
CA SER A 123 3.08 4.74 16.07
C SER A 123 4.51 4.50 15.56
N LEU A 124 5.36 3.84 16.35
CA LEU A 124 6.74 3.51 15.98
C LEU A 124 6.79 2.59 14.75
N VAL A 125 6.01 1.51 14.77
CA VAL A 125 5.92 0.56 13.65
C VAL A 125 5.47 1.30 12.39
N GLN A 126 4.45 2.14 12.48
CA GLN A 126 3.93 2.90 11.35
C GLN A 126 4.96 3.87 10.77
N GLN A 127 5.70 4.60 11.62
CA GLN A 127 6.72 5.55 11.17
C GLN A 127 7.89 4.86 10.43
N ILE A 128 8.39 3.74 10.96
CA ILE A 128 9.46 2.98 10.33
C ILE A 128 8.95 2.35 9.02
N ARG A 129 7.73 1.79 9.02
CA ARG A 129 7.10 1.22 7.82
C ARG A 129 6.94 2.26 6.71
N HIS A 130 6.37 3.42 7.02
CA HIS A 130 6.25 4.52 6.06
C HIS A 130 7.60 4.97 5.50
N SER A 131 8.65 4.97 6.33
CA SER A 131 10.01 5.31 5.86
C SER A 131 10.53 4.27 4.87
N PHE A 132 10.32 2.98 5.13
CA PHE A 132 10.67 1.91 4.18
C PHE A 132 9.89 2.05 2.86
N GLU A 133 8.58 2.26 2.94
CA GLU A 133 7.70 2.43 1.78
C GLU A 133 8.08 3.64 0.94
N PHE A 134 8.48 4.75 1.59
CA PHE A 134 9.02 5.93 0.92
C PHE A 134 10.25 5.60 0.08
N PHE A 135 11.25 4.91 0.63
CA PHE A 135 12.46 4.55 -0.11
C PHE A 135 12.17 3.58 -1.27
N GLU A 136 11.34 2.57 -1.04
CA GLU A 136 10.89 1.66 -2.10
C GLU A 136 10.18 2.40 -3.24
N ALA A 137 9.33 3.37 -2.91
CA ALA A 137 8.61 4.13 -3.91
C ALA A 137 9.52 5.07 -4.71
N GLN A 138 10.51 5.71 -4.08
CA GLN A 138 11.54 6.47 -4.78
C GLN A 138 12.34 5.60 -5.75
N LEU A 139 12.76 4.41 -5.32
CA LEU A 139 13.42 3.44 -6.19
C LEU A 139 12.51 3.01 -7.35
N ARG A 140 11.25 2.68 -7.07
CA ARG A 140 10.27 2.31 -8.11
C ARG A 140 10.10 3.42 -9.15
N SER A 141 10.03 4.67 -8.72
CA SER A 141 9.96 5.84 -9.61
C SER A 141 11.20 5.95 -10.51
N LEU A 142 12.40 5.79 -9.94
CA LEU A 142 13.65 5.79 -10.70
C LEU A 142 13.72 4.63 -11.71
N ARG A 143 13.30 3.42 -11.32
CA ARG A 143 13.23 2.26 -12.22
C ARG A 143 12.25 2.47 -13.37
N GLY A 144 11.09 3.04 -13.08
CA GLY A 144 10.11 3.44 -14.10
C GLY A 144 10.71 4.43 -15.11
N SER A 145 11.61 5.30 -14.66
CA SER A 145 12.34 6.22 -15.53
C SER A 145 13.27 5.46 -16.50
N VAL A 146 14.01 4.46 -16.00
CA VAL A 146 14.92 3.63 -16.81
C VAL A 146 14.15 2.84 -17.88
N THR A 147 12.96 2.33 -17.52
CA THR A 147 12.11 1.58 -18.44
C THR A 147 11.20 2.47 -19.29
N GLY A 148 11.31 3.80 -19.24
CA GLY A 148 10.45 4.72 -20.01
C GLY A 148 8.96 4.60 -19.68
N GLY A 149 8.62 4.18 -18.46
CA GLY A 149 7.24 3.92 -18.02
C GLY A 149 6.64 2.60 -18.54
N PHE A 150 7.33 1.84 -19.39
CA PHE A 150 6.82 0.62 -20.04
C PHE A 150 6.54 -0.53 -19.06
N LEU A 151 7.26 -0.58 -17.94
CA LEU A 151 6.95 -1.46 -16.83
C LEU A 151 6.88 -0.61 -15.57
N SER A 152 5.74 -0.63 -14.89
CA SER A 152 5.78 -0.59 -13.44
C SER A 152 6.45 -1.90 -13.03
N VAL A 153 7.75 -1.86 -12.72
CA VAL A 153 8.28 -2.92 -11.87
C VAL A 153 7.40 -2.83 -10.62
N PRO A 154 6.70 -3.91 -10.21
CA PRO A 154 6.10 -3.93 -8.89
C PRO A 154 7.16 -3.44 -7.90
N GLY A 155 6.75 -2.83 -6.79
CA GLY A 155 7.70 -2.67 -5.69
C GLY A 155 8.52 -3.93 -5.57
N ILE A 156 9.80 -3.79 -5.27
CA ILE A 156 10.49 -4.89 -4.61
C ILE A 156 9.98 -4.83 -3.17
N ASP A 157 8.66 -4.91 -3.03
CA ASP A 157 8.04 -5.17 -1.78
C ASP A 157 8.65 -6.53 -1.39
N PRO A 158 9.37 -6.67 -0.27
CA PRO A 158 9.27 -7.94 0.43
C PRO A 158 7.78 -8.25 0.49
N LEU A 159 7.39 -9.50 0.21
CA LEU A 159 6.01 -9.97 0.39
C LEU A 159 5.37 -9.15 1.53
N PRO A 160 4.32 -8.35 1.28
CA PRO A 160 3.66 -7.67 2.38
C PRO A 160 3.26 -8.76 3.36
N GLU A 161 3.56 -8.57 4.65
CA GLU A 161 2.99 -9.44 5.69
C GLU A 161 1.44 -9.39 5.63
N SER A 162 0.87 -8.35 5.01
CA SER A 162 -0.54 -8.21 4.73
C SER A 162 -1.06 -8.96 3.49
N VAL A 163 -0.27 -9.83 2.84
CA VAL A 163 -0.83 -10.82 1.90
C VAL A 163 -0.49 -12.23 2.34
N SER A 164 -1.36 -12.71 3.21
CA SER A 164 -1.93 -14.07 3.22
C SER A 164 -1.71 -14.88 1.94
N PHE A 165 -1.78 -14.28 0.75
CA PHE A 165 -1.69 -14.93 -0.56
C PHE A 165 -0.41 -15.75 -0.85
N LEU A 166 0.80 -15.18 -0.77
CA LEU A 166 2.06 -15.92 -0.99
C LEU A 166 2.75 -16.33 0.33
N GLY A 167 2.42 -15.66 1.44
CA GLY A 167 2.82 -16.08 2.78
C GLY A 167 2.24 -17.45 3.15
N ARG A 168 0.99 -17.75 2.77
CA ARG A 168 0.36 -19.07 3.02
C ARG A 168 0.93 -20.19 2.15
N VAL A 169 1.41 -19.90 0.93
CA VAL A 169 2.22 -20.86 0.14
C VAL A 169 3.45 -21.29 0.93
N PHE A 170 4.16 -20.29 1.49
CA PHE A 170 5.36 -20.55 2.27
C PHE A 170 5.05 -21.11 3.66
N VAL A 171 3.91 -20.80 4.28
CA VAL A 171 3.50 -21.41 5.55
C VAL A 171 3.06 -22.86 5.36
N LYS A 172 2.48 -23.26 4.21
CA LYS A 172 2.15 -24.68 3.91
C LYS A 172 3.34 -25.52 3.45
N ILE A 173 4.22 -24.98 2.62
CA ILE A 173 5.51 -25.63 2.28
C ILE A 173 6.43 -25.62 3.51
N SER A 174 6.43 -24.54 4.29
CA SER A 174 7.03 -24.55 5.62
C SER A 174 6.31 -25.53 6.50
N TRP A 175 4.98 -25.71 6.53
CA TRP A 175 4.31 -26.65 7.44
C TRP A 175 4.80 -28.09 7.28
N LEU A 176 5.16 -28.48 6.05
CA LEU A 176 5.81 -29.77 5.76
C LEU A 176 7.29 -29.84 6.24
N PHE A 177 7.93 -28.71 6.52
CA PHE A 177 9.28 -28.57 7.12
C PHE A 177 9.31 -27.97 8.55
N HIS A 178 8.22 -27.38 9.05
CA HIS A 178 8.07 -26.62 10.31
C HIS A 178 7.62 -27.51 11.44
N ASN A 179 7.06 -28.68 11.12
CA ASN A 179 6.88 -29.76 12.10
C ASN A 179 8.20 -30.33 12.64
N TRP A 180 9.36 -29.80 12.20
CA TRP A 180 10.65 -30.04 12.85
C TRP A 180 11.17 -28.86 13.69
N PHE A 181 10.68 -27.63 13.49
CA PHE A 181 11.25 -26.42 14.12
C PHE A 181 10.28 -25.63 15.02
N SER A 182 9.02 -26.03 15.18
CA SER A 182 8.04 -25.31 16.02
C SER A 182 8.22 -25.47 17.55
N SER A 183 9.29 -26.08 18.03
CA SER A 183 9.56 -26.20 19.48
C SER A 183 10.36 -25.06 20.10
N TYR A 184 10.83 -24.06 19.34
CA TYR A 184 11.74 -23.03 19.88
C TYR A 184 11.41 -21.61 19.42
N SER A 185 10.32 -21.03 19.93
CA SER A 185 10.17 -19.57 20.08
C SER A 185 9.12 -19.23 21.14
N LYS A 186 9.33 -19.72 22.36
CA LYS A 186 8.69 -19.17 23.55
C LYS A 186 9.72 -18.25 24.23
N PRO A 187 9.35 -17.03 24.69
CA PRO A 187 10.28 -16.11 25.32
C PRO A 187 11.06 -16.81 26.45
N GLN A 188 12.38 -16.64 26.44
CA GLN A 188 13.37 -17.21 27.35
C GLN A 188 13.26 -16.69 28.81
N PHE A 189 12.06 -16.65 29.40
CA PHE A 189 11.90 -16.44 30.85
C PHE A 189 12.50 -17.61 31.67
N LEU A 190 12.77 -18.75 31.02
CA LEU A 190 13.11 -20.00 31.69
C LEU A 190 14.56 -20.10 32.20
N LEU A 191 15.49 -19.25 31.78
CA LEU A 191 16.92 -19.50 32.03
C LEU A 191 17.63 -18.54 32.99
N SER A 192 17.07 -17.37 33.34
CA SER A 192 17.80 -16.39 34.18
C SER A 192 17.34 -16.32 35.64
N MET A 193 16.16 -16.83 35.98
CA MET A 193 15.70 -16.77 37.37
C MET A 193 16.22 -17.93 38.22
N ALA A 194 16.64 -19.04 37.59
CA ALA A 194 17.13 -20.25 38.24
C ALA A 194 18.29 -20.00 39.24
N SER A 195 19.11 -18.95 39.04
CA SER A 195 20.15 -18.57 39.99
C SER A 195 19.59 -17.96 41.28
N SER A 196 18.46 -17.25 41.22
CA SER A 196 17.81 -16.62 42.36
C SER A 196 17.03 -17.61 43.24
N TRP A 197 16.73 -18.81 42.73
CA TRP A 197 16.07 -19.89 43.49
C TRP A 197 17.02 -20.69 44.38
N LYS A 198 18.35 -20.58 44.18
CA LYS A 198 19.34 -21.24 45.05
C LYS A 198 19.35 -20.70 46.50
N GLU A 199 18.79 -19.51 46.73
CA GLU A 199 18.65 -18.92 48.07
C GLU A 199 17.32 -19.25 48.78
N LEU A 200 16.40 -19.96 48.13
CA LEU A 200 15.19 -20.44 48.80
C LEU A 200 15.52 -21.72 49.57
N GLU A 201 15.77 -21.55 50.85
CA GLU A 201 15.96 -22.62 51.81
C GLU A 201 14.68 -23.49 51.93
N LYS A 202 14.67 -24.55 51.10
CA LYS A 202 14.03 -25.87 51.27
C LYS A 202 12.50 -25.97 51.18
N SER A 203 12.07 -27.10 50.61
CA SER A 203 10.74 -27.72 50.85
C SER A 203 10.36 -27.85 52.35
N TYR A 204 11.31 -27.64 53.26
CA TYR A 204 11.09 -27.54 54.70
C TYR A 204 10.27 -26.31 55.12
N GLN A 205 10.45 -25.12 54.53
CA GLN A 205 9.59 -23.97 54.89
C GLN A 205 8.15 -24.19 54.39
N TRP A 206 7.98 -24.66 53.15
CA TRP A 206 6.65 -24.93 52.57
C TRP A 206 5.81 -25.97 53.33
N CYS A 207 6.46 -26.94 53.97
CA CYS A 207 5.78 -27.97 54.77
C CYS A 207 5.38 -27.50 56.19
N TYR A 208 5.95 -26.41 56.70
CA TYR A 208 5.74 -25.93 58.08
C TYR A 208 5.23 -24.47 58.18
N SER A 209 5.15 -23.74 57.06
CA SER A 209 4.57 -22.39 56.98
C SER A 209 3.14 -22.42 56.45
N ASP A 210 2.39 -21.34 56.69
CA ASP A 210 1.18 -21.06 55.92
C ASP A 210 1.55 -20.96 54.42
N LYS A 211 0.89 -21.76 53.58
CA LYS A 211 1.16 -21.84 52.14
C LYS A 211 0.81 -20.53 51.45
N HIS A 212 -0.18 -19.81 51.95
CA HIS A 212 -0.61 -18.51 51.44
C HIS A 212 0.47 -17.45 51.67
N ASP A 213 0.98 -17.36 52.91
CA ASP A 213 2.08 -16.45 53.26
C ASP A 213 3.38 -16.79 52.53
N ALA A 214 3.67 -18.08 52.33
CA ALA A 214 4.81 -18.53 51.54
C ALA A 214 4.68 -18.04 50.09
N MET A 215 3.50 -18.20 49.49
CA MET A 215 3.24 -17.77 48.11
C MET A 215 3.28 -16.25 47.97
N LYS A 216 2.76 -15.50 48.96
CA LYS A 216 2.85 -14.03 49.03
C LYS A 216 4.30 -13.55 49.04
N ASN A 217 5.13 -14.08 49.93
CA ASN A 217 6.55 -13.72 50.04
C ASN A 217 7.34 -14.08 48.78
N LEU A 218 7.05 -15.24 48.20
CA LEU A 218 7.67 -15.68 46.95
C LEU A 218 7.32 -14.76 45.79
N SER A 219 6.06 -14.33 45.71
CA SER A 219 5.56 -13.42 44.67
C SER A 219 6.25 -12.07 44.72
N VAL A 220 6.47 -11.51 45.93
CA VAL A 220 7.18 -10.24 46.10
C VAL A 220 8.63 -10.33 45.62
N LYS A 221 9.34 -11.41 45.99
CA LYS A 221 10.72 -11.66 45.52
C LYS A 221 10.76 -11.86 44.00
N TYR A 222 9.87 -12.69 43.47
CA TYR A 222 9.74 -12.95 42.03
C TYR A 222 9.54 -11.65 41.25
N LEU A 223 8.59 -10.81 41.68
CA LEU A 223 8.28 -9.55 41.01
C LEU A 223 9.47 -8.57 41.07
N SER A 224 10.20 -8.53 42.19
CA SER A 224 11.38 -7.67 42.32
C SER A 224 12.53 -8.06 41.37
N GLU A 225 12.72 -9.36 41.14
CA GLU A 225 13.70 -9.89 40.20
C GLU A 225 13.26 -9.71 38.74
N ALA A 226 11.98 -9.96 38.46
CA ALA A 226 11.39 -9.76 37.14
C ALA A 226 11.36 -8.28 36.71
N SER A 227 11.34 -7.34 37.67
CA SER A 227 11.35 -5.89 37.42
C SER A 227 12.74 -5.30 37.12
N LYS A 228 13.76 -6.14 36.85
CA LYS A 228 15.10 -5.67 36.48
C LYS A 228 15.15 -5.31 35.00
N GLU A 229 15.82 -4.20 34.67
CA GLU A 229 16.01 -3.74 33.28
C GLU A 229 16.60 -4.84 32.38
N SER A 230 17.57 -5.61 32.89
CA SER A 230 18.20 -6.71 32.15
C SER A 230 17.23 -7.82 31.73
N ILE A 231 16.09 -7.96 32.42
CA ILE A 231 15.05 -8.94 32.13
C ILE A 231 13.99 -8.35 31.20
N LEU A 232 13.56 -7.12 31.45
CA LEU A 232 12.47 -6.48 30.72
C LEU A 232 12.89 -5.92 29.36
N LYS A 233 14.14 -5.47 29.21
CA LYS A 233 14.62 -4.88 27.96
C LYS A 233 14.59 -5.83 26.76
N PRO A 234 15.05 -7.10 26.87
CA PRO A 234 14.87 -8.08 25.78
C PRO A 234 13.40 -8.37 25.47
N PHE A 235 12.53 -8.33 26.48
CA PHE A 235 11.09 -8.55 26.30
C PHE A 235 10.46 -7.42 25.48
N VAL A 236 10.68 -6.17 25.88
CA VAL A 236 10.18 -4.99 25.15
C VAL A 236 10.74 -4.97 23.72
N LYS A 237 12.03 -5.25 23.52
CA LYS A 237 12.60 -5.39 22.17
C LYS A 237 11.90 -6.49 21.36
N GLY A 238 11.64 -7.64 21.96
CA GLY A 238 10.90 -8.74 21.32
C GLY A 238 9.49 -8.37 20.90
N SER A 239 8.82 -7.48 21.63
CA SER A 239 7.48 -6.96 21.28
C SER A 239 7.49 -6.02 20.06
N LEU A 240 8.66 -5.44 19.73
CA LEU A 240 8.88 -4.51 18.61
C LEU A 240 9.53 -5.19 17.39
N LYS A 241 9.47 -6.51 17.31
CA LYS A 241 10.10 -7.31 16.24
C LYS A 241 9.72 -6.86 14.83
N GLU A 242 8.48 -6.44 14.62
CA GLU A 242 8.03 -5.96 13.31
C GLU A 242 8.78 -4.68 12.89
N ALA A 243 8.89 -3.71 13.79
CA ALA A 243 9.64 -2.49 13.55
C ALA A 243 11.14 -2.76 13.33
N GLU A 244 11.72 -3.73 14.05
CA GLU A 244 13.09 -4.20 13.83
C GLU A 244 13.27 -4.78 12.41
N GLN A 245 12.32 -5.60 11.93
CA GLN A 245 12.38 -6.16 10.57
C GLN A 245 12.37 -5.06 9.49
N TYR A 246 11.54 -4.01 9.63
CA TYR A 246 11.55 -2.90 8.69
C TYR A 246 12.83 -2.08 8.77
N LEU A 247 13.37 -1.84 9.97
CA LEU A 247 14.67 -1.20 10.15
C LEU A 247 15.79 -1.99 9.44
N THR A 248 15.83 -3.31 9.62
CA THR A 248 16.79 -4.17 8.91
C THR A 248 16.62 -4.09 7.39
N LYS A 249 15.39 -4.02 6.88
CA LYS A 249 15.14 -3.83 5.44
C LYS A 249 15.68 -2.48 4.96
N ILE A 250 15.49 -1.40 5.71
CA ILE A 250 16.04 -0.08 5.37
C ILE A 250 17.57 -0.11 5.40
N GLU A 251 18.17 -0.80 6.36
CA GLU A 251 19.62 -0.89 6.54
C GLU A 251 20.31 -1.74 5.46
N THR A 252 19.68 -2.84 5.04
CA THR A 252 20.31 -3.84 4.17
C THR A 252 19.75 -3.83 2.75
N LEU A 253 18.44 -4.02 2.61
CA LEU A 253 17.79 -4.21 1.32
C LEU A 253 17.83 -2.94 0.46
N ILE A 254 17.57 -1.76 1.03
CA ILE A 254 17.54 -0.50 0.26
C ILE A 254 18.92 -0.18 -0.34
N PRO A 255 20.04 -0.22 0.41
CA PRO A 255 21.38 -0.02 -0.17
C PRO A 255 21.76 -1.04 -1.25
N GLU A 256 21.42 -2.32 -1.05
CA GLU A 256 21.68 -3.37 -2.06
C GLU A 256 20.95 -3.08 -3.36
N GLN A 257 19.69 -2.65 -3.27
CA GLN A 257 18.89 -2.27 -4.43
C GLN A 257 19.45 -1.04 -5.15
N ILE A 258 19.86 -0.01 -4.41
CA ILE A 258 20.50 1.20 -4.97
C ILE A 258 21.76 0.80 -5.75
N GLU A 259 22.59 -0.07 -5.19
CA GLU A 259 23.82 -0.54 -5.81
C GLU A 259 23.54 -1.37 -7.08
N ALA A 260 22.54 -2.26 -7.04
CA ALA A 260 22.11 -3.02 -8.21
C ALA A 260 21.60 -2.11 -9.34
N ASP A 261 20.82 -1.07 -9.01
CA ASP A 261 20.32 -0.10 -9.98
C ASP A 261 21.46 0.76 -10.56
N LYS A 262 22.44 1.17 -9.75
CA LYS A 262 23.65 1.87 -10.23
C LYS A 262 24.42 1.05 -11.26
N ARG A 263 24.67 -0.22 -10.96
CA ARG A 263 25.36 -1.13 -11.89
C ARG A 263 24.60 -1.30 -13.20
N LEU A 264 23.28 -1.48 -13.14
CA LEU A 264 22.45 -1.55 -14.34
C LEU A 264 22.58 -0.28 -15.19
N VAL A 265 22.53 0.88 -14.56
CA VAL A 265 22.65 2.18 -15.24
C VAL A 265 24.04 2.36 -15.88
N GLU A 266 25.10 1.86 -15.26
CA GLU A 266 26.45 1.81 -15.85
C GLU A 266 26.53 0.89 -17.06
N GLU A 267 25.95 -0.31 -16.97
CA GLU A 267 25.90 -1.25 -18.09
C GLU A 267 25.13 -0.68 -19.28
N LEU A 268 23.98 -0.02 -19.04
CA LEU A 268 23.20 0.65 -20.07
C LEU A 268 23.98 1.79 -20.72
N SER A 269 24.74 2.56 -19.92
CA SER A 269 25.59 3.63 -20.45
C SER A 269 26.73 3.10 -21.31
N GLY A 270 27.22 1.89 -21.02
CA GLY A 270 28.29 1.21 -21.75
C GLY A 270 27.82 0.37 -22.94
N GLU A 271 26.50 0.30 -23.20
CA GLU A 271 25.93 -0.57 -24.22
C GLU A 271 26.29 -0.11 -25.64
N LYS A 272 26.94 -1.00 -26.39
CA LYS A 272 27.44 -0.74 -27.75
C LYS A 272 26.74 -1.57 -28.82
N ARG A 273 26.01 -2.62 -28.44
CA ARG A 273 25.30 -3.52 -29.37
C ARG A 273 24.21 -2.77 -30.13
N SER A 274 23.91 -3.26 -31.33
CA SER A 274 22.78 -2.77 -32.14
C SER A 274 21.44 -3.14 -31.50
N LYS A 275 20.38 -2.45 -31.92
CA LYS A 275 19.00 -2.72 -31.46
C LYS A 275 18.59 -4.16 -31.76
N GLU A 276 18.98 -4.68 -32.92
CA GLU A 276 18.67 -6.03 -33.40
C GLU A 276 19.38 -7.09 -32.55
N GLU A 277 20.66 -6.86 -32.20
CA GLU A 277 21.42 -7.75 -31.32
C GLU A 277 20.83 -7.78 -29.91
N ILE A 278 20.50 -6.61 -29.34
CA ILE A 278 19.87 -6.51 -28.02
C ILE A 278 18.53 -7.26 -28.03
N LYS A 279 17.68 -7.04 -29.04
CA LYS A 279 16.41 -7.76 -29.18
C LYS A 279 16.61 -9.27 -29.26
N ARG A 280 17.55 -9.75 -30.07
CA ARG A 280 17.83 -11.18 -30.23
C ARG A 280 18.30 -11.84 -28.93
N THR A 281 19.10 -11.14 -28.13
CA THR A 281 19.60 -11.65 -26.84
C THR A 281 18.53 -11.64 -25.76
N TYR A 282 17.81 -10.52 -25.61
CA TYR A 282 17.01 -10.24 -24.42
C TYR A 282 15.55 -10.62 -24.56
N ARG A 283 14.98 -10.66 -25.78
CA ARG A 283 13.55 -10.99 -25.96
C ARG A 283 13.20 -12.41 -25.48
N PRO A 284 13.97 -13.47 -25.82
CA PRO A 284 13.68 -14.82 -25.33
C PRO A 284 13.76 -14.94 -23.80
N ILE A 285 14.68 -14.19 -23.18
CA ILE A 285 14.84 -14.15 -21.72
C ILE A 285 13.62 -13.48 -21.07
N LEU A 286 13.17 -12.35 -21.64
CA LEU A 286 11.97 -11.65 -21.15
C LEU A 286 10.74 -12.55 -21.23
N ASP A 287 10.51 -13.16 -22.40
CA ASP A 287 9.34 -14.00 -22.64
C ASP A 287 9.32 -15.20 -21.69
N SER A 288 10.48 -15.83 -21.46
CA SER A 288 10.62 -16.92 -20.49
C SER A 288 10.38 -16.46 -19.05
N ALA A 289 10.98 -15.34 -18.63
CA ALA A 289 10.82 -14.80 -17.29
C ALA A 289 9.37 -14.40 -16.99
N LEU A 290 8.70 -13.75 -17.95
CA LEU A 290 7.28 -13.39 -17.84
C LEU A 290 6.40 -14.64 -17.78
N ASN A 291 6.63 -15.63 -18.64
CA ASN A 291 5.86 -16.88 -18.63
C ASN A 291 6.00 -17.65 -17.30
N ILE A 292 7.20 -17.75 -16.75
CA ILE A 292 7.40 -18.39 -15.44
C ILE A 292 6.73 -17.57 -14.34
N ARG A 293 6.85 -16.24 -14.39
CA ARG A 293 6.22 -15.33 -13.42
C ARG A 293 4.69 -15.48 -13.41
N GLU A 294 4.08 -15.58 -14.58
CA GLU A 294 2.65 -15.81 -14.74
C GLU A 294 2.21 -17.18 -14.21
N LYS A 295 2.99 -18.23 -14.46
CA LYS A 295 2.71 -19.57 -13.89
C LYS A 295 2.80 -19.58 -12.37
N VAL A 296 3.80 -18.92 -11.80
CA VAL A 296 3.95 -18.77 -10.34
C VAL A 296 2.80 -17.95 -9.75
N ALA A 297 2.39 -16.87 -10.43
CA ALA A 297 1.22 -16.10 -10.06
C ALA A 297 -0.05 -16.95 -10.06
N PHE A 298 -0.27 -17.71 -11.13
CA PHE A 298 -1.44 -18.57 -11.27
C PHE A 298 -1.50 -19.65 -10.18
N PHE A 299 -0.38 -20.33 -9.93
CA PHE A 299 -0.28 -21.27 -8.81
C PHE A 299 -0.57 -20.61 -7.47
N GLY A 300 -0.10 -19.38 -7.27
CA GLY A 300 -0.46 -18.55 -6.13
C GLY A 300 -1.97 -18.35 -6.02
N LEU A 301 -2.67 -18.03 -7.11
CA LEU A 301 -4.11 -17.77 -7.10
C LEU A 301 -4.91 -19.05 -6.79
N THR A 302 -4.53 -20.19 -7.36
CA THR A 302 -5.35 -21.41 -7.35
C THR A 302 -5.06 -22.36 -6.18
N GLU A 303 -3.79 -22.60 -5.87
CA GLU A 303 -3.39 -23.70 -4.97
C GLU A 303 -3.01 -23.22 -3.56
N ALA A 304 -2.74 -21.92 -3.39
CA ALA A 304 -2.15 -21.38 -2.17
C ALA A 304 -3.10 -21.12 -0.99
N GLY A 305 -4.42 -21.16 -1.19
CA GLY A 305 -5.38 -20.57 -0.23
C GLY A 305 -5.31 -19.03 -0.23
N ALA A 306 -5.19 -18.49 -1.44
CA ALA A 306 -4.94 -17.10 -1.76
C ALA A 306 -6.15 -16.17 -1.66
N ALA A 307 -7.34 -16.74 -1.73
CA ALA A 307 -8.57 -16.02 -1.49
C ALA A 307 -8.72 -15.72 0.01
N ASP A 308 -8.91 -14.45 0.35
CA ASP A 308 -9.24 -14.02 1.70
C ASP A 308 -10.74 -14.17 2.00
N ILE A 309 -11.56 -14.29 0.95
CA ILE A 309 -13.00 -14.39 0.99
C ILE A 309 -13.43 -15.71 0.33
N CYS A 310 -14.24 -16.51 1.04
CA CYS A 310 -14.84 -17.70 0.45
C CYS A 310 -15.82 -17.27 -0.65
N SER A 311 -15.73 -17.86 -1.84
CA SER A 311 -16.67 -17.56 -2.94
C SER A 311 -18.12 -17.86 -2.56
N GLU A 312 -18.35 -18.85 -1.69
CA GLU A 312 -19.67 -19.17 -1.13
C GLU A 312 -20.29 -18.03 -0.32
N TRP A 313 -19.48 -17.09 0.18
CA TRP A 313 -19.98 -15.90 0.87
C TRP A 313 -20.51 -14.85 -0.11
N LEU A 314 -20.25 -14.99 -1.41
CA LEU A 314 -20.64 -14.04 -2.45
C LEU A 314 -21.91 -14.52 -3.15
N ASN A 315 -23.01 -13.81 -2.94
CA ASN A 315 -24.26 -14.05 -3.64
C ASN A 315 -24.44 -13.01 -4.76
N TRP A 316 -24.36 -13.47 -6.01
CA TRP A 316 -24.54 -12.65 -7.20
C TRP A 316 -25.16 -13.45 -8.35
N ASN A 317 -26.07 -12.81 -9.09
CA ASN A 317 -26.69 -13.43 -10.24
C ASN A 317 -25.80 -13.26 -11.47
N GLN A 318 -25.38 -14.36 -12.08
CA GLN A 318 -24.64 -14.39 -13.36
C GLN A 318 -25.51 -14.00 -14.58
N GLY A 319 -26.61 -13.27 -14.36
CA GLY A 319 -27.67 -13.03 -15.33
C GLY A 319 -27.30 -12.06 -16.47
N SER A 320 -27.06 -12.64 -17.64
CA SER A 320 -27.28 -12.07 -18.99
C SER A 320 -26.77 -10.65 -19.31
N TYR A 321 -25.48 -10.39 -19.09
CA TYR A 321 -24.78 -9.36 -19.88
C TYR A 321 -23.50 -9.93 -20.48
N ASN A 322 -23.66 -10.96 -21.32
CA ASN A 322 -22.63 -11.40 -22.26
C ASN A 322 -22.48 -10.36 -23.39
N ARG A 323 -21.88 -9.21 -23.08
CA ARG A 323 -21.24 -8.35 -24.08
C ARG A 323 -19.84 -8.00 -23.61
N GLY A 324 -18.90 -8.82 -24.04
CA GLY A 324 -17.47 -8.63 -23.82
C GLY A 324 -16.79 -9.84 -23.21
N ALA A 325 -16.92 -11.02 -23.82
CA ALA A 325 -15.96 -12.10 -23.58
C ALA A 325 -14.60 -11.63 -24.15
N GLY A 326 -13.76 -11.01 -23.32
CA GLY A 326 -12.44 -10.49 -23.70
C GLY A 326 -11.47 -10.55 -22.52
N GLU A 327 -10.22 -10.12 -22.74
CA GLU A 327 -9.14 -10.08 -21.72
C GLU A 327 -9.39 -9.06 -20.58
N PHE A 328 -10.53 -8.37 -20.55
CA PHE A 328 -10.85 -7.31 -19.59
C PHE A 328 -11.78 -7.80 -18.47
N PRO A 329 -11.59 -7.35 -17.22
CA PRO A 329 -12.45 -7.71 -16.11
C PRO A 329 -13.82 -7.03 -16.22
N THR A 330 -14.85 -7.71 -15.71
CA THR A 330 -16.24 -7.22 -15.62
C THR A 330 -16.59 -6.86 -14.17
N VAL A 331 -17.42 -5.84 -13.95
CA VAL A 331 -17.85 -5.44 -12.60
C VAL A 331 -19.31 -5.80 -12.37
N HIS A 332 -19.60 -6.48 -11.26
CA HIS A 332 -20.94 -6.96 -10.89
C HIS A 332 -21.33 -6.46 -9.50
N ARG A 333 -22.62 -6.18 -9.29
CA ARG A 333 -23.17 -5.95 -7.95
C ARG A 333 -23.44 -7.29 -7.28
N ALA A 334 -23.05 -7.42 -6.01
CA ALA A 334 -23.25 -8.63 -5.22
C ALA A 334 -23.61 -8.32 -3.77
N LYS A 335 -23.96 -9.37 -3.02
CA LYS A 335 -24.00 -9.37 -1.56
C LYS A 335 -22.92 -10.31 -1.03
N MET A 336 -22.21 -9.87 0.00
CA MET A 336 -21.25 -10.68 0.74
C MET A 336 -21.80 -10.96 2.13
N THR A 337 -21.84 -12.23 2.55
CA THR A 337 -22.27 -12.64 3.89
C THR A 337 -21.06 -13.08 4.71
N ARG A 338 -20.68 -12.30 5.73
CA ARG A 338 -19.53 -12.60 6.58
C ARG A 338 -19.93 -12.51 8.05
N HIS A 339 -19.63 -13.55 8.84
CA HIS A 339 -20.02 -13.66 10.26
C HIS A 339 -21.54 -13.47 10.53
N GLY A 340 -22.39 -13.79 9.54
CA GLY A 340 -23.84 -13.63 9.63
C GLY A 340 -24.36 -12.25 9.23
N GLU A 341 -23.50 -11.29 8.91
CA GLU A 341 -23.88 -9.97 8.42
C GLU A 341 -23.83 -9.91 6.89
N GLU A 342 -24.87 -9.37 6.26
CA GLU A 342 -24.92 -9.11 4.82
C GLU A 342 -24.43 -7.70 4.50
N GLN A 343 -23.52 -7.60 3.53
CA GLN A 343 -23.03 -6.33 3.02
C GLN A 343 -23.10 -6.30 1.49
N ALA A 344 -23.57 -5.19 0.92
CA ALA A 344 -23.52 -4.98 -0.53
C ALA A 344 -22.08 -4.69 -0.99
N VAL A 345 -21.64 -5.36 -2.06
CA VAL A 345 -20.26 -5.25 -2.58
C VAL A 345 -20.25 -5.17 -4.11
N ALA A 346 -19.16 -4.63 -4.66
CA ALA A 346 -18.84 -4.71 -6.07
C ALA A 346 -17.80 -5.81 -6.31
N LEU A 347 -18.03 -6.66 -7.31
CA LEU A 347 -17.15 -7.74 -7.71
C LEU A 347 -16.49 -7.40 -9.04
N LYS A 348 -15.18 -7.17 -9.05
CA LYS A 348 -14.40 -7.09 -10.28
C LYS A 348 -13.91 -8.49 -10.64
N VAL A 349 -14.57 -9.10 -11.62
CA VAL A 349 -14.41 -10.49 -12.02
C VAL A 349 -13.51 -10.59 -13.25
N PHE A 350 -12.41 -11.33 -13.10
CA PHE A 350 -11.54 -11.77 -14.18
C PHE A 350 -12.03 -13.14 -14.65
N GLN A 351 -12.83 -13.17 -15.72
CA GLN A 351 -13.59 -14.35 -16.17
C GLN A 351 -12.72 -15.57 -16.51
N LYS A 352 -11.50 -15.34 -17.00
CA LYS A 352 -10.54 -16.39 -17.34
C LYS A 352 -9.14 -15.95 -16.95
N VAL A 353 -8.65 -16.46 -15.84
CA VAL A 353 -7.27 -16.22 -15.41
C VAL A 353 -6.37 -17.21 -16.14
N CYS A 354 -5.67 -16.74 -17.16
CA CYS A 354 -4.72 -17.59 -17.89
C CYS A 354 -3.34 -17.56 -17.20
N PRO A 355 -2.68 -18.73 -17.02
CA PRO A 355 -1.33 -18.83 -16.44
C PRO A 355 -0.20 -18.13 -17.21
N ALA A 356 -0.50 -17.46 -18.32
CA ALA A 356 0.48 -16.83 -19.20
C ALA A 356 0.21 -15.33 -19.42
N LYS A 357 -0.87 -14.75 -18.87
CA LYS A 357 -1.29 -13.38 -19.24
C LYS A 357 -2.00 -12.58 -18.14
N THR A 358 -2.81 -13.21 -17.29
CA THR A 358 -3.78 -12.49 -16.43
C THR A 358 -3.44 -12.59 -14.95
N ALA A 359 -2.75 -13.66 -14.53
CA ALA A 359 -2.56 -13.96 -13.12
C ALA A 359 -1.70 -12.90 -12.41
N SER A 360 -0.61 -12.44 -13.05
CA SER A 360 0.26 -11.43 -12.42
C SER A 360 -0.45 -10.09 -12.25
N ARG A 361 -1.32 -9.71 -13.19
CA ARG A 361 -2.10 -8.47 -13.14
C ARG A 361 -3.07 -8.47 -11.97
N VAL A 362 -3.79 -9.58 -11.76
CA VAL A 362 -4.73 -9.73 -10.64
C VAL A 362 -4.00 -9.59 -9.30
N ILE A 363 -2.88 -10.30 -9.12
CA ILE A 363 -2.09 -10.25 -7.89
C ILE A 363 -1.55 -8.84 -7.66
N GLN A 364 -1.01 -8.22 -8.71
CA GLN A 364 -0.48 -6.87 -8.61
C GLN A 364 -1.55 -5.87 -8.20
N GLU A 365 -2.74 -5.94 -8.79
CA GLU A 365 -3.86 -5.07 -8.45
C GLU A 365 -4.32 -5.31 -7.00
N ALA A 366 -4.51 -6.57 -6.59
CA ALA A 366 -4.88 -6.92 -5.22
C ALA A 366 -3.84 -6.43 -4.18
N ASN A 367 -2.55 -6.59 -4.47
CA ASN A 367 -1.47 -6.18 -3.57
C ASN A 367 -1.34 -4.65 -3.45
N GLN A 368 -1.71 -3.90 -4.48
CA GLN A 368 -1.72 -2.44 -4.40
C GLN A 368 -2.92 -1.98 -3.59
N LEU A 369 -4.11 -2.51 -3.90
CA LEU A 369 -5.35 -2.16 -3.21
C LEU A 369 -5.32 -2.51 -1.72
N SER A 370 -4.65 -3.61 -1.33
CA SER A 370 -4.56 -4.04 0.08
C SER A 370 -3.73 -3.13 0.98
N LYS A 371 -2.94 -2.21 0.42
CA LYS A 371 -2.12 -1.26 1.17
C LYS A 371 -2.75 0.12 1.30
N LEU A 372 -3.88 0.36 0.63
CA LEU A 372 -4.52 1.66 0.59
C LEU A 372 -5.70 1.67 1.55
N ASP A 373 -5.66 2.60 2.49
CA ASP A 373 -6.77 2.84 3.42
C ASP A 373 -6.97 4.35 3.59
N HIS A 374 -8.05 4.85 2.97
CA HIS A 374 -8.40 6.26 3.00
C HIS A 374 -9.91 6.41 2.72
N PRO A 375 -10.62 7.33 3.41
CA PRO A 375 -12.08 7.47 3.28
C PRO A 375 -12.56 7.76 1.85
N ASN A 376 -11.76 8.49 1.07
CA ASN A 376 -12.06 8.86 -0.32
C ASN A 376 -11.44 7.95 -1.38
N LEU A 377 -10.95 6.77 -0.99
CA LEU A 377 -10.60 5.68 -1.90
C LEU A 377 -11.67 4.58 -1.83
N VAL A 378 -11.90 3.86 -2.93
CA VAL A 378 -12.76 2.66 -2.92
C VAL A 378 -12.13 1.63 -1.99
N LYS A 379 -12.86 1.22 -0.95
CA LYS A 379 -12.36 0.21 -0.01
C LYS A 379 -12.24 -1.16 -0.68
N PHE A 380 -11.10 -1.82 -0.48
CA PHE A 380 -10.86 -3.19 -0.92
C PHE A 380 -11.07 -4.14 0.26
N TYR A 381 -11.94 -5.13 0.08
CA TYR A 381 -12.27 -6.10 1.14
C TYR A 381 -11.44 -7.38 1.05
N GLY A 382 -10.96 -7.74 -0.13
CA GLY A 382 -10.14 -8.92 -0.34
C GLY A 382 -10.36 -9.57 -1.70
N THR A 383 -9.78 -10.76 -1.85
CA THR A 383 -9.88 -11.58 -3.07
C THR A 383 -10.73 -12.82 -2.84
N ALA A 384 -11.47 -13.22 -3.87
CA ALA A 384 -12.10 -14.53 -3.96
C ALA A 384 -11.67 -15.23 -5.26
N VAL A 385 -11.71 -16.56 -5.26
CA VAL A 385 -11.40 -17.39 -6.43
C VAL A 385 -12.52 -18.40 -6.61
N GLU A 386 -13.03 -18.52 -7.83
CA GLU A 386 -14.01 -19.51 -8.24
C GLU A 386 -13.41 -20.41 -9.31
N ASN A 387 -13.59 -21.71 -9.17
CA ASN A 387 -13.20 -22.70 -10.17
C ASN A 387 -14.48 -23.20 -10.85
N GLU A 388 -14.59 -23.02 -12.16
CA GLU A 388 -15.74 -23.46 -12.95
C GLU A 388 -15.27 -24.12 -14.25
N ASN A 389 -15.59 -25.40 -14.44
CA ASN A 389 -15.31 -26.16 -15.68
C ASN A 389 -13.87 -25.97 -16.21
N ASP A 390 -12.87 -26.22 -15.36
CA ASP A 390 -11.42 -26.03 -15.61
C ASP A 390 -10.95 -24.58 -15.78
N ASP A 391 -11.84 -23.60 -15.77
CA ASP A 391 -11.50 -22.17 -15.77
C ASP A 391 -11.43 -21.60 -14.35
N VAL A 392 -10.43 -20.75 -14.13
CA VAL A 392 -10.21 -20.05 -12.86
C VAL A 392 -10.66 -18.61 -13.02
N LYS A 393 -11.58 -18.20 -12.15
CA LYS A 393 -12.04 -16.82 -12.00
C LYS A 393 -11.38 -16.22 -10.77
N ALA A 394 -10.74 -15.07 -10.94
CA ALA A 394 -10.32 -14.25 -9.81
C ALA A 394 -11.28 -13.09 -9.64
N ILE A 395 -11.62 -12.80 -8.39
CA ILE A 395 -12.61 -11.79 -8.03
C ILE A 395 -11.97 -10.85 -7.02
N LEU A 396 -11.96 -9.55 -7.33
CA LEU A 396 -11.62 -8.51 -6.35
C LEU A 396 -12.92 -7.99 -5.75
N VAL A 397 -13.05 -8.10 -4.43
CA VAL A 397 -14.25 -7.70 -3.67
C VAL A 397 -14.02 -6.30 -3.12
N MET A 398 -14.89 -5.37 -3.50
CA MET A 398 -14.70 -3.93 -3.26
C MET A 398 -15.99 -3.27 -2.73
N GLU A 399 -15.85 -2.07 -2.20
CA GLU A 399 -16.97 -1.20 -1.83
C GLU A 399 -17.88 -0.95 -3.03
N LEU A 400 -19.19 -1.16 -2.84
CA LEU A 400 -20.20 -0.85 -3.84
C LEU A 400 -20.49 0.65 -3.84
N CYS A 401 -20.35 1.27 -5.02
CA CYS A 401 -20.72 2.66 -5.27
C CYS A 401 -21.95 2.72 -6.18
N LYS A 402 -22.75 3.79 -6.10
CA LYS A 402 -24.00 3.94 -6.85
C LYS A 402 -23.84 4.41 -8.30
N GLY A 403 -22.63 4.82 -8.68
CA GLY A 403 -22.30 5.31 -10.03
C GLY A 403 -21.01 6.10 -10.04
N ASN A 404 -20.66 6.66 -11.19
CA ASN A 404 -19.53 7.58 -11.32
C ASN A 404 -19.97 9.03 -11.59
N LEU A 405 -19.04 9.97 -11.44
CA LEU A 405 -19.34 11.40 -11.51
C LEU A 405 -19.67 11.87 -12.95
N GLU A 406 -19.17 11.18 -13.98
CA GLU A 406 -19.55 11.44 -15.39
C GLU A 406 -21.04 11.11 -15.59
N GLU A 407 -21.46 9.90 -15.23
CA GLU A 407 -22.86 9.47 -15.26
C GLU A 407 -23.75 10.38 -14.40
N HIS A 408 -23.28 10.85 -13.24
CA HIS A 408 -24.05 11.77 -12.40
C HIS A 408 -24.42 13.06 -13.16
N PHE A 409 -23.47 13.70 -13.85
CA PHE A 409 -23.76 14.92 -14.60
C PHE A 409 -24.58 14.65 -15.86
N GLU A 410 -24.45 13.47 -16.47
CA GLU A 410 -25.32 13.05 -17.58
C GLU A 410 -26.78 12.87 -17.14
N PHE A 411 -27.03 12.23 -15.98
CA PHE A 411 -28.37 12.00 -15.46
C PHE A 411 -29.00 13.23 -14.77
N TYR A 412 -28.17 14.09 -14.17
CA TYR A 412 -28.59 15.27 -13.43
C TYR A 412 -27.95 16.55 -13.98
N PRO A 413 -28.17 16.92 -15.26
CA PRO A 413 -27.54 18.09 -15.85
C PRO A 413 -27.92 19.40 -15.14
N THR A 414 -29.05 19.41 -14.43
CA THR A 414 -29.51 20.56 -13.64
C THR A 414 -28.71 20.81 -12.36
N THR A 415 -27.88 19.85 -11.90
CA THR A 415 -27.02 20.01 -10.71
C THR A 415 -25.61 20.51 -11.06
N VAL A 416 -25.29 20.63 -12.36
CA VAL A 416 -24.01 21.13 -12.84
C VAL A 416 -23.80 22.58 -12.37
N PRO A 417 -22.65 22.94 -11.77
CA PRO A 417 -22.39 24.29 -11.25
C PRO A 417 -22.58 25.40 -12.28
N GLY A 418 -22.16 25.18 -13.52
CA GLY A 418 -22.36 26.12 -14.63
C GLY A 418 -23.83 26.30 -15.05
N PHE A 419 -24.74 25.42 -14.66
CA PHE A 419 -26.16 25.48 -15.00
C PHE A 419 -27.04 25.94 -13.82
N THR A 420 -26.78 25.41 -12.63
CA THR A 420 -27.64 25.56 -11.45
C THR A 420 -27.52 26.94 -10.79
N ASP A 421 -28.61 27.43 -10.17
CA ASP A 421 -28.60 28.53 -9.19
C ASP A 421 -28.66 28.01 -7.74
N ASN A 422 -28.87 26.71 -7.57
CA ASN A 422 -29.00 26.11 -6.26
C ASN A 422 -27.62 26.03 -5.59
N ARG A 423 -27.45 26.83 -4.54
CA ARG A 423 -26.24 26.89 -3.73
C ARG A 423 -25.79 25.52 -3.22
N LYS A 424 -26.71 24.61 -2.93
CA LYS A 424 -26.36 23.25 -2.44
C LYS A 424 -25.62 22.43 -3.49
N ASP A 425 -26.01 22.56 -4.76
CA ASP A 425 -25.40 21.79 -5.86
C ASP A 425 -23.96 22.28 -6.11
N ILE A 426 -23.73 23.60 -6.06
CA ILE A 426 -22.39 24.19 -6.15
C ILE A 426 -21.52 23.76 -4.96
N LEU A 427 -22.05 23.83 -3.73
CA LEU A 427 -21.33 23.38 -2.54
C LEU A 427 -21.02 21.88 -2.57
N GLN A 428 -21.89 21.07 -3.19
CA GLN A 428 -21.66 19.64 -3.38
C GLN A 428 -20.52 19.39 -4.38
N ALA A 429 -20.44 20.16 -5.46
CA ALA A 429 -19.30 20.10 -6.39
C ALA A 429 -17.98 20.48 -5.70
N PHE A 430 -17.99 21.51 -4.84
CA PHE A 430 -16.81 21.86 -4.03
C PHE A 430 -16.43 20.73 -3.07
N LYS A 431 -17.41 20.11 -2.41
CA LYS A 431 -17.17 18.95 -1.54
C LYS A 431 -16.50 17.81 -2.31
N TRP A 432 -17.01 17.44 -3.48
CA TRP A 432 -16.40 16.39 -4.30
C TRP A 432 -14.96 16.72 -4.67
N VAL A 433 -14.67 17.95 -5.05
CA VAL A 433 -13.30 18.35 -5.39
C VAL A 433 -12.36 18.28 -4.20
N ILE A 434 -12.80 18.72 -3.00
CA ILE A 434 -12.01 18.58 -1.76
C ILE A 434 -11.71 17.11 -1.48
N GLU A 435 -12.71 16.24 -1.59
CA GLU A 435 -12.56 14.79 -1.36
C GLU A 435 -11.63 14.13 -2.40
N ILE A 436 -11.68 14.55 -3.68
CA ILE A 436 -10.73 14.11 -4.72
C ILE A 436 -9.30 14.55 -4.36
N CYS A 437 -9.11 15.82 -3.95
CA CYS A 437 -7.80 16.32 -3.57
C CYS A 437 -7.24 15.57 -2.35
N SER A 438 -8.08 15.25 -1.37
CA SER A 438 -7.69 14.48 -0.18
C SER A 438 -7.19 13.08 -0.57
N ALA A 439 -7.92 12.37 -1.44
CA ALA A 439 -7.47 11.09 -1.99
C ALA A 439 -6.16 11.19 -2.77
N LEU A 440 -6.01 12.24 -3.60
CA LEU A 440 -4.79 12.48 -4.38
C LEU A 440 -3.58 12.78 -3.49
N ASP A 441 -3.75 13.61 -2.45
CA ASP A 441 -2.69 13.94 -1.50
C ASP A 441 -2.22 12.68 -0.77
N TYR A 442 -3.17 11.82 -0.35
CA TYR A 442 -2.86 10.54 0.27
C TYR A 442 -2.02 9.65 -0.67
N ILE A 443 -2.48 9.37 -1.89
CA ILE A 443 -1.73 8.48 -2.80
C ILE A 443 -0.36 9.07 -3.19
N HIS A 444 -0.26 10.40 -3.35
CA HIS A 444 1.01 11.08 -3.64
C HIS A 444 1.96 11.02 -2.44
N SER A 445 1.45 11.05 -1.21
CA SER A 445 2.27 10.95 0.02
C SER A 445 2.94 9.58 0.18
N VAL A 446 2.29 8.51 -0.30
CA VAL A 446 2.86 7.15 -0.40
C VAL A 446 3.54 6.90 -1.75
N ALA A 447 3.82 7.98 -2.50
CA ALA A 447 4.50 8.00 -3.80
C ALA A 447 3.89 7.05 -4.85
N LEU A 448 2.56 6.92 -4.80
CA LEU A 448 1.73 6.39 -5.87
C LEU A 448 1.18 7.53 -6.72
N VAL A 449 0.88 7.22 -7.98
CA VAL A 449 0.32 8.15 -8.96
C VAL A 449 -0.83 7.45 -9.66
N HIS A 450 -1.93 8.16 -9.88
CA HIS A 450 -3.16 7.60 -10.43
C HIS A 450 -3.06 7.33 -11.94
N ARG A 451 -2.46 8.24 -12.73
CA ARG A 451 -2.16 8.11 -14.17
C ARG A 451 -3.37 7.99 -15.13
N ASP A 452 -4.59 7.82 -14.63
CA ASP A 452 -5.83 7.79 -15.44
C ASP A 452 -6.97 8.61 -14.83
N LEU A 453 -6.66 9.77 -14.26
CA LEU A 453 -7.64 10.57 -13.55
C LEU A 453 -8.67 11.16 -14.54
N LYS A 454 -9.96 10.85 -14.32
CA LYS A 454 -11.11 11.32 -15.10
C LYS A 454 -12.41 11.09 -14.33
N LEU A 455 -13.49 11.78 -14.69
CA LEU A 455 -14.78 11.67 -13.98
C LEU A 455 -15.34 10.24 -13.92
N LYS A 456 -15.11 9.43 -14.96
CA LYS A 456 -15.48 8.01 -14.98
C LYS A 456 -14.78 7.14 -13.91
N LYS A 457 -13.68 7.62 -13.33
CA LYS A 457 -12.91 6.96 -12.25
C LYS A 457 -13.19 7.55 -10.87
N ILE A 458 -14.06 8.56 -10.80
CA ILE A 458 -14.54 9.14 -9.55
C ILE A 458 -15.90 8.52 -9.26
N LEU A 459 -15.94 7.55 -8.35
CA LEU A 459 -17.19 6.91 -7.95
C LEU A 459 -17.87 7.70 -6.84
N LEU A 460 -19.18 7.54 -6.72
CA LEU A 460 -19.98 8.10 -5.63
C LEU A 460 -20.52 6.97 -4.75
N SER A 461 -20.28 7.07 -3.45
CA SER A 461 -20.94 6.23 -2.45
C SER A 461 -22.44 6.57 -2.34
N GLU A 462 -23.18 5.77 -1.58
CA GLU A 462 -24.61 6.02 -1.32
C GLU A 462 -24.88 7.41 -0.73
N ASP A 463 -24.02 7.88 0.17
CA ASP A 463 -24.08 9.19 0.83
C ASP A 463 -23.42 10.34 0.03
N ASN A 464 -23.18 10.15 -1.27
CA ASN A 464 -22.57 11.16 -2.18
C ASN A 464 -21.13 11.58 -1.79
N THR A 465 -20.37 10.70 -1.13
CA THR A 465 -18.93 10.91 -0.93
C THR A 465 -18.17 10.37 -2.13
N VAL A 466 -17.08 11.05 -2.49
CA VAL A 466 -16.18 10.59 -3.55
C VAL A 466 -15.41 9.36 -3.08
N LYS A 467 -15.34 8.39 -3.99
CA LYS A 467 -14.50 7.20 -3.91
C LYS A 467 -13.66 7.11 -5.18
N LEU A 468 -12.38 7.47 -5.08
CA LEU A 468 -11.44 7.32 -6.19
C LEU A 468 -11.15 5.83 -6.41
N TYR A 469 -11.33 5.39 -7.66
CA TYR A 469 -11.21 4.00 -8.09
C TYR A 469 -10.05 3.84 -9.07
N ASP A 470 -9.48 2.63 -9.15
CA ASP A 470 -8.47 2.26 -10.16
C ASP A 470 -7.17 3.06 -10.03
N VAL A 471 -6.66 3.18 -8.79
CA VAL A 471 -5.32 3.72 -8.50
C VAL A 471 -4.29 2.75 -9.12
N ASN A 472 -4.03 2.95 -10.40
CA ASN A 472 -3.32 1.98 -11.21
C ASN A 472 -1.97 2.54 -11.63
N VAL A 473 -0.90 2.00 -11.04
CA VAL A 473 0.48 2.39 -11.37
C VAL A 473 0.88 1.86 -12.76
N SER A 474 0.11 0.94 -13.35
CA SER A 474 0.50 0.20 -14.55
C SER A 474 -0.51 0.32 -15.68
N LYS A 475 -0.41 1.37 -16.48
CA LYS A 475 -0.80 1.23 -17.88
C LYS A 475 0.41 0.73 -18.63
N GLU A 476 0.54 -0.59 -18.68
CA GLU A 476 1.43 -1.24 -19.64
C GLU A 476 1.05 -0.71 -21.03
N VAL A 477 1.97 0.00 -21.67
CA VAL A 477 1.95 0.11 -23.12
C VAL A 477 2.12 -1.32 -23.61
N ASP A 478 1.21 -1.77 -24.46
CA ASP A 478 1.25 -3.12 -24.99
C ASP A 478 2.58 -3.30 -25.72
N SER A 479 3.50 -4.08 -25.14
CA SER A 479 4.85 -4.26 -25.66
C SER A 479 4.89 -4.90 -27.05
N SER A 480 3.74 -5.42 -27.52
CA SER A 480 3.56 -6.02 -28.83
C SER A 480 3.06 -5.03 -29.90
N THR A 481 2.26 -4.03 -29.54
CA THR A 481 1.65 -3.08 -30.51
C THR A 481 2.18 -1.66 -30.41
N GLY A 482 2.79 -1.26 -29.28
CA GLY A 482 3.20 0.13 -29.04
C GLY A 482 2.02 1.09 -28.90
N GLU A 483 0.79 0.58 -28.83
CA GLU A 483 -0.42 1.41 -28.69
C GLU A 483 -0.58 1.94 -27.26
N PHE A 484 -0.80 3.25 -27.19
CA PHE A 484 -1.03 3.95 -25.95
C PHE A 484 -2.44 3.66 -25.39
N LYS A 485 -2.53 2.89 -24.30
CA LYS A 485 -3.79 2.55 -23.62
C LYS A 485 -4.22 3.64 -22.62
N GLY A 486 -4.39 4.91 -23.02
CA GLY A 486 -4.92 5.96 -22.15
C GLY A 486 -6.03 6.78 -22.80
N THR A 487 -6.67 7.67 -22.06
CA THR A 487 -7.61 8.65 -22.63
C THR A 487 -6.81 9.94 -22.88
N PRO A 488 -6.29 10.20 -24.12
CA PRO A 488 -5.27 11.22 -24.37
C PRO A 488 -5.63 12.62 -23.87
N ARG A 489 -6.93 12.90 -23.83
CA ARG A 489 -7.56 14.14 -23.37
C ARG A 489 -7.12 14.66 -22.00
N TYR A 490 -6.85 13.77 -21.06
CA TYR A 490 -6.48 14.14 -19.69
C TYR A 490 -4.96 14.14 -19.48
N MET A 491 -4.20 13.69 -20.48
CA MET A 491 -2.77 13.50 -20.35
C MET A 491 -2.01 14.81 -20.32
N ALA A 492 -1.10 14.93 -19.35
CA ALA A 492 -0.16 16.04 -19.29
C ALA A 492 0.85 15.98 -20.45
N PRO A 493 1.25 17.12 -21.05
CA PRO A 493 2.16 17.16 -22.20
C PRO A 493 3.52 16.48 -21.97
N GLU A 494 4.02 16.50 -20.74
CA GLU A 494 5.30 15.92 -20.37
C GLU A 494 5.24 14.38 -20.25
N VAL A 495 4.07 13.80 -19.94
CA VAL A 495 3.88 12.33 -19.93
C VAL A 495 4.05 11.78 -21.34
N PHE A 496 3.52 12.49 -22.34
CA PHE A 496 3.73 12.15 -23.75
C PHE A 496 5.22 12.24 -24.14
N ARG A 497 5.94 13.24 -23.65
CA ARG A 497 7.39 13.41 -23.87
C ARG A 497 8.26 12.41 -23.10
N SER A 498 7.65 11.53 -22.31
CA SER A 498 8.29 10.58 -21.39
C SER A 498 9.19 11.29 -20.37
N GLU A 499 8.80 12.48 -19.93
CA GLU A 499 9.51 13.28 -18.93
C GLU A 499 9.00 12.96 -17.51
N LEU A 500 9.87 13.12 -16.52
CA LEU A 500 9.62 12.67 -15.14
C LEU A 500 8.88 13.72 -14.31
N ASN A 501 7.55 13.60 -14.17
CA ASN A 501 6.73 14.45 -13.28
C ASN A 501 5.37 13.81 -12.92
N ASP A 502 5.35 12.53 -12.60
CA ASP A 502 4.11 11.73 -12.50
C ASP A 502 3.03 12.31 -11.56
N SER A 503 3.36 12.74 -10.34
CA SER A 503 2.36 13.33 -9.43
C SER A 503 1.81 14.67 -9.94
N LYS A 504 2.63 15.48 -10.64
CA LYS A 504 2.19 16.73 -11.28
C LYS A 504 1.39 16.48 -12.56
N ALA A 505 1.53 15.30 -13.17
CA ALA A 505 0.67 14.89 -14.27
C ALA A 505 -0.75 14.53 -13.81
N ASP A 506 -0.91 13.96 -12.61
CA ASP A 506 -2.23 13.81 -11.99
C ASP A 506 -2.88 15.18 -11.73
N ILE A 507 -2.11 16.18 -11.28
CA ILE A 507 -2.61 17.55 -11.07
C ILE A 507 -3.07 18.19 -12.39
N TYR A 508 -2.38 17.94 -13.50
CA TYR A 508 -2.83 18.36 -14.82
C TYR A 508 -4.17 17.71 -15.19
N SER A 509 -4.27 16.39 -15.02
CA SER A 509 -5.50 15.63 -15.30
C SER A 509 -6.67 16.15 -14.43
N PHE A 510 -6.37 16.50 -13.18
CA PHE A 510 -7.30 17.10 -12.24
C PHE A 510 -7.76 18.49 -12.70
N GLY A 511 -6.88 19.34 -13.26
CA GLY A 511 -7.26 20.62 -13.86
C GLY A 511 -8.29 20.46 -14.98
N ILE A 512 -8.10 19.46 -15.85
CA ILE A 512 -9.08 19.11 -16.89
C ILE A 512 -10.41 18.68 -16.24
N MET A 513 -10.37 17.89 -15.17
CA MET A 513 -11.59 17.51 -14.44
C MET A 513 -12.29 18.68 -13.75
N LEU A 514 -11.58 19.69 -13.23
CA LEU A 514 -12.21 20.89 -12.67
C LEU A 514 -13.06 21.60 -13.73
N TRP A 515 -12.60 21.62 -14.98
CA TRP A 515 -13.40 22.12 -16.10
C TRP A 515 -14.64 21.25 -16.32
N GLU A 516 -14.48 19.92 -16.37
CA GLU A 516 -15.60 19.00 -16.62
C GLU A 516 -16.63 19.02 -15.48
N ILE A 517 -16.20 19.14 -14.22
CA ILE A 517 -17.08 19.27 -13.05
C ILE A 517 -17.89 20.56 -13.13
N TRP A 518 -17.26 21.67 -13.54
CA TRP A 518 -17.95 22.95 -13.60
C TRP A 518 -18.99 23.00 -14.72
N PHE A 519 -18.65 22.48 -15.90
CA PHE A 519 -19.48 22.59 -17.09
C PHE A 519 -20.34 21.35 -17.38
N GLY A 520 -20.13 20.23 -16.67
CA GLY A 520 -20.86 18.98 -16.88
C GLY A 520 -20.68 18.41 -18.29
N ARG A 521 -19.55 18.70 -18.93
CA ARG A 521 -19.25 18.34 -20.32
C ARG A 521 -17.90 17.68 -20.41
N ARG A 522 -17.73 16.91 -21.49
CA ARG A 522 -16.44 16.32 -21.81
C ARG A 522 -15.50 17.37 -22.40
N ALA A 523 -14.35 17.60 -21.78
CA ALA A 523 -13.38 18.64 -22.18
C ALA A 523 -12.89 18.40 -23.62
N PHE A 524 -12.90 19.38 -24.53
CA PHE A 524 -12.61 19.12 -25.96
C PHE A 524 -13.64 18.22 -26.67
N GLY A 525 -14.91 18.21 -26.24
CA GLY A 525 -15.99 17.43 -26.86
C GLY A 525 -16.24 17.78 -28.34
N ASP A 526 -16.15 19.06 -28.67
CA ASP A 526 -16.52 19.60 -29.99
C ASP A 526 -15.34 19.65 -30.99
N THR A 527 -14.14 19.25 -30.56
CA THR A 527 -12.98 19.19 -31.44
C THR A 527 -12.92 17.83 -32.14
N HIS A 528 -13.10 17.83 -33.46
CA HIS A 528 -12.90 16.65 -34.28
C HIS A 528 -11.39 16.36 -34.42
N PHE A 529 -10.88 15.45 -33.59
CA PHE A 529 -9.59 14.83 -33.81
C PHE A 529 -9.81 13.43 -34.37
N ASP A 530 -9.09 13.09 -35.43
CA ASP A 530 -9.11 11.73 -35.97
C ASP A 530 -8.53 10.78 -34.91
N SER A 531 -9.33 9.84 -34.42
CA SER A 531 -8.94 8.89 -33.38
C SER A 531 -7.80 7.95 -33.81
N SER A 532 -7.41 7.98 -35.08
CA SER A 532 -6.31 7.18 -35.63
C SER A 532 -4.91 7.75 -35.36
N ASP A 533 -4.77 9.06 -35.08
CA ASP A 533 -3.47 9.66 -34.73
C ASP A 533 -3.54 10.51 -33.45
N PRO A 534 -3.20 9.94 -32.28
CA PRO A 534 -3.08 10.67 -31.03
C PRO A 534 -2.11 11.87 -31.09
N GLN A 535 -1.15 11.88 -32.02
CA GLN A 535 -0.12 12.92 -32.15
C GLN A 535 -0.71 14.30 -32.42
N ASP A 536 -1.80 14.38 -33.19
CA ASP A 536 -2.44 15.65 -33.53
C ASP A 536 -3.06 16.32 -32.30
N PHE A 537 -3.70 15.53 -31.45
CA PHE A 537 -4.23 16.01 -30.18
C PHE A 537 -3.10 16.52 -29.26
N PHE A 538 -1.99 15.77 -29.19
CA PHE A 538 -0.85 16.19 -28.37
C PHE A 538 -0.17 17.45 -28.90
N ASN A 539 -0.04 17.60 -30.21
CA ASN A 539 0.49 18.82 -30.83
C ASN A 539 -0.42 20.03 -30.56
N PHE A 540 -1.74 19.82 -30.58
CA PHE A 540 -2.72 20.85 -30.26
C PHE A 540 -2.57 21.32 -28.80
N VAL A 541 -2.53 20.40 -27.84
CA VAL A 541 -2.34 20.72 -26.41
C VAL A 541 -0.95 21.30 -26.13
N GLY A 542 0.09 20.80 -26.81
CA GLY A 542 1.47 21.26 -26.71
C GLY A 542 1.69 22.68 -27.24
N LYS A 543 0.77 23.22 -28.06
CA LYS A 543 0.73 24.64 -28.44
C LYS A 543 0.03 25.53 -27.40
N GLY A 544 -0.28 25.00 -26.22
CA GLY A 544 -0.97 25.73 -25.15
C GLY A 544 -2.48 25.68 -25.23
N SER A 545 -3.08 24.90 -26.16
CA SER A 545 -4.53 24.82 -26.29
C SER A 545 -5.16 24.15 -25.05
N ARG A 546 -6.24 24.75 -24.54
CA ARG A 546 -7.00 24.28 -23.37
C ARG A 546 -8.52 24.36 -23.66
N PRO A 547 -9.37 23.63 -22.92
CA PRO A 547 -10.82 23.74 -23.02
C PRO A 547 -11.32 25.18 -22.80
N ASN A 548 -12.19 25.66 -23.69
CA ASN A 548 -12.80 26.98 -23.57
C ASN A 548 -13.98 26.98 -22.59
N ASP A 549 -14.34 28.15 -22.06
CA ASP A 549 -15.61 28.32 -21.34
C ASP A 549 -16.80 27.98 -22.27
N VAL A 550 -17.86 27.43 -21.70
CA VAL A 550 -19.09 27.11 -22.45
C VAL A 550 -20.02 28.33 -22.45
N GLU A 551 -20.30 28.89 -23.63
CA GLU A 551 -20.90 30.22 -23.80
C GLU A 551 -22.26 30.43 -23.10
N TYR A 552 -23.13 29.41 -23.09
CA TYR A 552 -24.46 29.46 -22.47
C TYR A 552 -24.50 28.96 -21.02
N LEU A 553 -23.35 28.63 -20.43
CA LEU A 553 -23.23 28.25 -19.01
C LEU A 553 -22.57 29.37 -18.21
N LYS A 554 -22.84 29.40 -16.91
CA LYS A 554 -22.24 30.33 -15.96
C LYS A 554 -20.74 30.08 -15.86
N LYS A 555 -19.98 31.17 -15.89
CA LYS A 555 -18.53 31.14 -15.73
C LYS A 555 -18.15 30.72 -14.31
N PRO A 556 -17.03 30.01 -14.13
CA PRO A 556 -16.50 29.70 -12.81
C PRO A 556 -16.13 30.97 -12.04
N PRO A 557 -16.26 30.96 -10.70
CA PRO A 557 -15.74 32.04 -9.87
C PRO A 557 -14.22 32.11 -10.04
N LEU A 558 -13.66 33.31 -9.90
CA LEU A 558 -12.26 33.57 -10.19
C LEU A 558 -11.29 32.59 -9.50
N PRO A 559 -11.43 32.26 -8.20
CA PRO A 559 -10.53 31.30 -7.55
C PRO A 559 -10.59 29.88 -8.13
N TRP A 560 -11.75 29.44 -8.65
CA TRP A 560 -11.88 28.15 -9.33
C TRP A 560 -11.18 28.18 -10.68
N LYS A 561 -11.37 29.28 -11.43
CA LYS A 561 -10.75 29.47 -12.74
C LYS A 561 -9.22 29.51 -12.62
N GLU A 562 -8.70 30.29 -11.67
CA GLU A 562 -7.26 30.38 -11.39
C GLU A 562 -6.69 29.02 -10.99
N LEU A 563 -7.35 28.28 -10.09
CA LEU A 563 -6.90 26.95 -9.70
C LEU A 563 -6.87 25.98 -10.89
N MET A 564 -7.92 25.97 -11.71
CA MET A 564 -7.99 25.18 -12.93
C MET A 564 -6.83 25.52 -13.88
N GLU A 565 -6.52 26.81 -14.02
CA GLU A 565 -5.43 27.30 -14.87
C GLU A 565 -4.03 26.99 -14.34
N GLU A 566 -3.83 27.07 -13.02
CA GLU A 566 -2.59 26.64 -12.36
C GLU A 566 -2.38 25.13 -12.49
N CYS A 567 -3.45 24.33 -12.39
CA CYS A 567 -3.37 22.88 -12.49
C CYS A 567 -2.90 22.40 -13.86
N TRP A 568 -3.31 23.05 -14.96
CA TRP A 568 -2.95 22.63 -16.32
C TRP A 568 -1.81 23.44 -16.96
N ASP A 569 -1.00 24.13 -16.14
CA ASP A 569 0.19 24.88 -16.59
C ASP A 569 1.12 23.96 -17.39
N GLU A 570 1.77 24.52 -18.42
CA GLU A 570 2.71 23.79 -19.25
C GLU A 570 3.93 23.31 -18.46
N ASP A 571 4.41 24.12 -17.49
CA ASP A 571 5.50 23.76 -16.59
C ASP A 571 4.97 22.98 -15.37
N PRO A 572 5.30 21.68 -15.23
CA PRO A 572 4.85 20.86 -14.10
C PRO A 572 5.25 21.41 -12.73
N LYS A 573 6.32 22.22 -12.66
CA LYS A 573 6.80 22.82 -11.40
C LYS A 573 5.90 23.93 -10.89
N LYS A 574 5.17 24.62 -11.77
CA LYS A 574 4.23 25.69 -11.42
C LYS A 574 2.90 25.16 -10.91
N ARG A 575 2.56 23.93 -11.29
CA ARG A 575 1.31 23.30 -10.85
C ARG A 575 1.30 23.12 -9.32
N PRO A 576 0.17 23.32 -8.65
CA PRO A 576 0.04 23.15 -7.20
C PRO A 576 0.21 21.68 -6.76
N THR A 577 0.26 21.43 -5.45
CA THR A 577 0.11 20.06 -4.89
C THR A 577 -1.38 19.78 -4.65
N ALA A 578 -1.75 18.50 -4.53
CA ALA A 578 -3.13 18.11 -4.20
C ALA A 578 -3.63 18.80 -2.92
N LYS A 579 -2.81 18.81 -1.85
CA LYS A 579 -3.07 19.58 -0.62
C LYS A 579 -3.31 21.07 -0.85
N LYS A 580 -2.57 21.71 -1.76
CA LYS A 580 -2.76 23.13 -2.06
C LYS A 580 -4.08 23.36 -2.80
N CYS A 581 -4.43 22.48 -3.74
CA CYS A 581 -5.74 22.50 -4.40
C CYS A 581 -6.89 22.36 -3.39
N GLU A 582 -6.78 21.39 -2.48
CA GLU A 582 -7.75 21.16 -1.40
C GLU A 582 -7.98 22.41 -0.55
N GLN A 583 -6.90 23.07 -0.13
CA GLN A 583 -6.95 24.31 0.66
C GLN A 583 -7.64 25.45 -0.09
N THR A 584 -7.34 25.62 -1.38
CA THR A 584 -7.94 26.65 -2.23
C THR A 584 -9.46 26.45 -2.35
N VAL A 585 -9.90 25.21 -2.63
CA VAL A 585 -11.33 24.91 -2.79
C VAL A 585 -12.06 24.93 -1.44
N SER A 586 -11.41 24.51 -0.35
CA SER A 586 -11.96 24.60 1.00
C SER A 586 -12.21 26.05 1.40
N LYS A 587 -11.28 26.96 1.08
CA LYS A 587 -11.46 28.40 1.31
C LYS A 587 -12.64 28.93 0.49
N LEU A 588 -12.69 28.61 -0.80
CA LEU A 588 -13.81 29.00 -1.68
C LEU A 588 -15.15 28.47 -1.17
N SER A 589 -15.20 27.22 -0.69
CA SER A 589 -16.41 26.61 -0.13
C SER A 589 -16.89 27.32 1.14
N ASN A 590 -15.97 27.73 2.01
CA ASN A 590 -16.31 28.50 3.22
C ASN A 590 -16.82 29.91 2.89
N GLU A 591 -16.17 30.60 1.94
CA GLU A 591 -16.64 31.89 1.42
C GLU A 591 -18.04 31.75 0.80
N TRP A 592 -18.29 30.65 0.10
CA TRP A 592 -19.60 30.32 -0.48
C TRP A 592 -20.59 29.75 0.54
N ARG A 593 -20.26 29.64 1.84
CA ARG A 593 -21.20 29.29 2.93
C ARG A 593 -21.59 30.49 3.78
N GLY A 594 -20.68 31.47 3.94
CA GLY A 594 -20.98 32.79 4.48
C GLY A 594 -21.96 33.54 3.59
#